data_AF-A0A1T5MKB7-F1
#
_entry.id   AF-A0A1T5MKB7-F1
#
_cell.length_a   1.000
_cell.length_b   1.000
_cell.length_c   1.000
_cell.angle_alpha   90.00
_cell.angle_beta   90.00
_cell.angle_gamma   90.00
#
_symmetry.space_group_name_H-M   'P 1'
#
loop_
_entity.id
_entity.type
_entity.pdbx_description
1 polymer ?
#
loop_
_entity_poly.entity_id
_entity_poly.type
_entity_poly.pdbx_seq_one_letter_code
_entity_poly.pdbx_strand_id
1 'polypeptide(L)'
;MASINYKAKGVVFDIQRFSVNDGPGIRTIVFLKGCPLRCQWCSNPESQRVAPDVLFDASECIRCGKCANVCPHGAIKPENPGHVHRDICVGCGECVGVCPTGALILKGEVSTVEEVIRQLKKDTVMYRKSGGGITLSGGEPLVQWEFATELLKACKAQGWNTAIETTGYGSSEAIESVIPWIDYVLLDCKSRDTNVHKKYVGVDNELIGKNSVHIAELGKNTIIRVPTIPGVNATEEDFRKIAEFAKTLSGVDTIHILPYHRYGENKYKLLDRDYPMGQIKELHAEDVEIFKDILEQYGFKCLIGG
;
A
#
# COMPACT_ATOMS: atom_id res chain seq x y z
N MET A 1 29.55 -2.73 -7.56
CA MET A 1 28.29 -2.24 -6.94
C MET A 1 27.48 -1.58 -8.04
N ALA A 2 26.18 -1.85 -8.14
CA ALA A 2 25.34 -1.10 -9.09
C ALA A 2 25.42 0.40 -8.77
N SER A 3 25.43 1.26 -9.80
CA SER A 3 25.31 2.69 -9.60
C SER A 3 23.95 3.01 -8.97
N ILE A 4 23.94 3.95 -8.02
CA ILE A 4 22.75 4.40 -7.29
C ILE A 4 22.51 5.86 -7.62
N ASN A 5 21.33 6.18 -8.16
CA ASN A 5 20.89 7.55 -8.38
C ASN A 5 20.17 8.10 -7.15
N TYR A 6 20.94 8.70 -6.23
CA TYR A 6 20.40 9.33 -5.02
C TYR A 6 19.48 10.54 -5.28
N LYS A 7 19.46 11.07 -6.51
CA LYS A 7 18.60 12.19 -6.92
C LYS A 7 17.32 11.75 -7.61
N ALA A 8 17.13 10.44 -7.83
CA ALA A 8 15.84 9.90 -8.28
C ALA A 8 14.74 10.34 -7.32
N LYS A 9 13.60 10.76 -7.88
CA LYS A 9 12.47 11.34 -7.13
C LYS A 9 11.28 10.40 -7.21
N GLY A 10 10.57 10.29 -6.09
CA GLY A 10 9.28 9.62 -5.99
C GLY A 10 8.36 10.39 -5.06
N VAL A 11 7.07 10.07 -5.10
CA VAL A 11 6.05 10.67 -4.24
C VAL A 11 5.78 9.72 -3.09
N VAL A 12 6.24 10.08 -1.90
CA VAL A 12 6.08 9.35 -0.64
C VAL A 12 5.00 10.06 0.17
N PHE A 13 3.97 9.36 0.65
CA PHE A 13 2.91 9.99 1.45
C PHE A 13 3.01 9.72 2.94
N ASP A 14 3.80 8.72 3.34
CA ASP A 14 4.06 8.43 4.75
C ASP A 14 5.33 7.58 4.93
N ILE A 15 5.94 7.68 6.11
CA ILE A 15 7.02 6.80 6.56
C ILE A 15 6.67 6.32 7.97
N GLN A 16 6.12 5.11 8.05
CA GLN A 16 5.70 4.52 9.32
C GLN A 16 6.82 3.68 9.91
N ARG A 17 7.12 3.91 11.18
CA ARG A 17 8.18 3.21 11.92
C ARG A 17 7.55 2.18 12.86
N PHE A 18 8.33 1.20 13.30
CA PHE A 18 7.91 0.17 14.29
C PHE A 18 6.79 -0.77 13.80
N SER A 19 6.78 -1.11 12.52
CA SER A 19 5.81 -2.05 11.93
C SER A 19 6.25 -3.51 12.11
N VAL A 20 5.31 -4.41 12.42
CA VAL A 20 5.58 -5.82 12.77
C VAL A 20 4.90 -6.86 11.87
N ASN A 21 3.89 -6.45 11.07
CA ASN A 21 3.10 -7.36 10.22
C ASN A 21 3.39 -7.17 8.71
N ASP A 22 4.46 -6.43 8.40
CA ASP A 22 4.80 -5.95 7.04
C ASP A 22 6.09 -6.59 6.54
N GLY A 23 6.35 -7.81 7.03
CA GLY A 23 7.52 -8.65 6.77
C GLY A 23 8.26 -9.02 8.05
N PRO A 24 9.29 -9.87 7.98
CA PRO A 24 10.00 -10.34 9.16
C PRO A 24 10.72 -9.24 9.93
N GLY A 25 10.79 -9.41 11.26
CA GLY A 25 11.42 -8.45 12.17
C GLY A 25 10.66 -7.12 12.25
N ILE A 26 11.29 -6.10 12.82
CA ILE A 26 10.65 -4.77 12.94
C ILE A 26 11.08 -3.90 11.77
N ARG A 27 10.11 -3.25 11.14
CA ARG A 27 10.27 -2.59 9.85
C ARG A 27 9.86 -1.13 9.87
N THR A 28 10.49 -0.36 8.99
CA THR A 28 10.01 0.96 8.59
C THR A 28 9.39 0.86 7.21
N ILE A 29 8.12 1.24 7.09
CA ILE A 29 7.39 1.21 5.84
C ILE A 29 7.53 2.57 5.15
N VAL A 30 7.92 2.56 3.88
CA VAL A 30 7.87 3.74 3.01
C VAL A 30 6.66 3.60 2.12
N PHE A 31 5.67 4.47 2.34
CA PHE A 31 4.40 4.42 1.64
C PHE A 31 4.42 5.33 0.40
N LEU A 32 4.38 4.72 -0.78
CA LEU A 32 4.43 5.39 -2.08
C LEU A 32 3.02 5.69 -2.61
N LYS A 33 2.88 6.81 -3.32
CA LYS A 33 1.65 7.17 -4.04
C LYS A 33 1.54 6.46 -5.40
N GLY A 34 0.34 6.49 -5.97
CA GLY A 34 -0.04 5.79 -7.19
C GLY A 34 -0.49 4.36 -6.91
N CYS A 35 -1.74 4.03 -7.26
CA CYS A 35 -2.22 2.66 -7.32
C CYS A 35 -3.14 2.52 -8.53
N PRO A 36 -2.96 1.51 -9.40
CA PRO A 36 -3.85 1.30 -10.53
C PRO A 36 -5.18 0.66 -10.09
N LEU A 37 -5.23 0.05 -8.90
CA LEU A 37 -6.42 -0.60 -8.37
C LEU A 37 -7.33 0.41 -7.64
N ARG A 38 -8.60 0.05 -7.50
CA ARG A 38 -9.66 0.79 -6.78
C ARG A 38 -10.42 -0.15 -5.84
N CYS A 39 -9.67 -0.87 -5.01
CA CYS A 39 -10.25 -1.76 -3.99
C CYS A 39 -11.29 -1.01 -3.16
N GLN A 40 -12.50 -1.55 -3.07
CA GLN A 40 -13.58 -0.92 -2.32
C GLN A 40 -13.26 -0.82 -0.82
N TRP A 41 -12.42 -1.71 -0.30
CA TRP A 41 -11.90 -1.74 1.08
C TRP A 41 -10.51 -1.10 1.26
N CYS A 42 -10.04 -0.27 0.32
CA CYS A 42 -8.70 0.30 0.38
C CYS A 42 -8.46 1.06 1.70
N SER A 43 -7.43 0.68 2.46
CA SER A 43 -7.11 1.36 3.72
C SER A 43 -6.35 2.69 3.54
N ASN A 44 -5.88 2.97 2.32
CA ASN A 44 -5.10 4.16 1.97
C ASN A 44 -5.65 4.81 0.68
N PRO A 45 -6.91 5.29 0.63
CA PRO A 45 -7.48 5.88 -0.58
C PRO A 45 -6.68 7.10 -1.11
N GLU A 46 -5.94 7.78 -0.23
CA GLU A 46 -5.02 8.87 -0.56
C GLU A 46 -3.80 8.42 -1.37
N SER A 47 -3.50 7.11 -1.44
CA SER A 47 -2.39 6.59 -2.23
C SER A 47 -2.77 6.35 -3.69
N GLN A 48 -4.05 6.37 -4.06
CA GLN A 48 -4.51 5.94 -5.39
C GLN A 48 -4.02 6.82 -6.54
N ARG A 49 -3.94 8.14 -6.33
CA ARG A 49 -3.35 9.09 -7.29
C ARG A 49 -1.85 9.18 -7.05
N VAL A 50 -1.05 9.33 -8.11
CA VAL A 50 0.39 9.61 -7.99
C VAL A 50 0.63 11.01 -7.44
N ALA A 51 -0.15 12.00 -7.92
CA ALA A 51 -0.05 13.38 -7.48
C ALA A 51 -0.43 13.54 -5.99
N PRO A 52 0.17 14.49 -5.27
CA PRO A 52 -0.24 14.82 -3.91
C PRO A 52 -1.72 15.14 -3.78
N ASP A 53 -2.31 14.83 -2.62
CA ASP A 53 -3.68 15.19 -2.27
C ASP A 53 -3.68 16.07 -1.02
N VAL A 54 -4.56 17.07 -0.98
CA VAL A 54 -4.79 17.87 0.23
C VAL A 54 -6.02 17.32 0.95
N LEU A 55 -5.83 16.65 2.07
CA LEU A 55 -6.90 16.15 2.92
C LEU A 55 -7.48 17.30 3.74
N PHE A 56 -8.75 17.19 4.12
CA PHE A 56 -9.43 18.17 4.95
C PHE A 56 -10.12 17.50 6.15
N ASP A 57 -9.73 17.90 7.36
CA ASP A 57 -10.40 17.53 8.59
C ASP A 57 -11.31 18.66 9.07
N ALA A 58 -12.61 18.43 8.97
CA ALA A 58 -13.61 19.39 9.41
C ALA A 58 -13.62 19.61 10.93
N SER A 59 -13.22 18.63 11.75
CA SER A 59 -13.23 18.80 13.21
C SER A 59 -12.14 19.74 13.70
N GLU A 60 -11.04 19.85 12.96
CA GLU A 60 -9.92 20.74 13.28
C GLU A 60 -10.08 22.14 12.67
N CYS A 61 -11.06 22.36 11.78
CA CYS A 61 -11.19 23.60 11.03
C CYS A 61 -11.91 24.70 11.81
N ILE A 62 -11.20 25.77 12.15
CA ILE A 62 -11.76 26.98 12.79
C ILE A 62 -12.36 27.99 11.80
N ARG A 63 -12.51 27.63 10.52
CA ARG A 63 -13.08 28.47 9.44
C ARG A 63 -12.46 29.87 9.30
N CYS A 64 -11.16 30.00 9.55
CA CYS A 64 -10.47 31.29 9.48
C CYS A 64 -10.29 31.88 8.05
N GLY A 65 -10.54 31.10 7.00
CA GLY A 65 -10.49 31.55 5.60
C GLY A 65 -9.10 31.75 4.99
N LYS A 66 -8.00 31.67 5.78
CA LYS A 66 -6.63 31.90 5.31
C LYS A 66 -6.23 31.02 4.11
N CYS A 67 -6.62 29.75 4.15
CA CYS A 67 -6.36 28.77 3.09
C CYS A 67 -6.97 29.14 1.74
N ALA A 68 -8.15 29.76 1.72
CA ALA A 68 -8.81 30.20 0.50
C ALA A 68 -8.05 31.35 -0.18
N ASN A 69 -7.53 32.29 0.62
CA ASN A 69 -6.83 33.47 0.11
C ASN A 69 -5.49 33.14 -0.56
N VAL A 70 -4.84 32.05 -0.18
CA VAL A 70 -3.53 31.65 -0.72
C VAL A 70 -3.62 30.59 -1.81
N CYS A 71 -4.81 30.04 -2.09
CA CYS A 71 -4.94 28.96 -3.06
C CYS A 71 -4.79 29.49 -4.50
N PRO A 72 -3.71 29.17 -5.22
CA PRO A 72 -3.45 29.76 -6.54
C PRO A 72 -4.43 29.28 -7.62
N HIS A 73 -5.08 28.13 -7.40
CA HIS A 73 -6.04 27.53 -8.32
C HIS A 73 -7.50 27.76 -7.92
N GLY A 74 -7.75 28.47 -6.81
CA GLY A 74 -9.12 28.66 -6.28
C GLY A 74 -9.81 27.35 -5.86
N ALA A 75 -9.03 26.31 -5.55
CA ALA A 75 -9.51 24.98 -5.17
C ALA A 75 -10.08 24.90 -3.75
N ILE A 76 -9.74 25.84 -2.88
CA ILE A 76 -10.29 25.90 -1.53
C ILE A 76 -11.58 26.72 -1.55
N LYS A 77 -12.71 26.05 -1.30
CA LYS A 77 -14.07 26.61 -1.31
C LYS A 77 -14.72 26.33 0.05
N PRO A 78 -14.73 27.29 0.98
CA PRO A 78 -15.31 27.11 2.31
C PRO A 78 -16.78 26.65 2.34
N GLU A 79 -17.49 26.89 1.25
CA GLU A 79 -18.89 26.51 1.04
C GLU A 79 -19.05 25.04 0.60
N ASN A 80 -18.00 24.42 0.06
CA ASN A 80 -18.00 23.01 -0.33
C ASN A 80 -18.01 22.14 0.94
N PRO A 81 -18.90 21.12 1.06
CA PRO A 81 -18.88 20.15 2.16
C PRO A 81 -17.48 19.60 2.49
N GLY A 82 -16.68 19.28 1.47
CA GLY A 82 -15.30 18.81 1.62
C GLY A 82 -14.21 19.88 1.68
N HIS A 83 -14.58 21.16 1.59
CA HIS A 83 -13.69 22.35 1.57
C HIS A 83 -12.71 22.45 0.38
N VAL A 84 -12.31 21.31 -0.22
CA VAL A 84 -11.35 21.20 -1.32
C VAL A 84 -12.07 20.71 -2.57
N HIS A 85 -12.14 21.55 -3.60
CA HIS A 85 -12.65 21.17 -4.91
C HIS A 85 -11.64 20.28 -5.64
N ARG A 86 -11.92 18.98 -5.67
CA ARG A 86 -10.96 17.94 -6.07
C ARG A 86 -10.52 18.04 -7.53
N ASP A 87 -11.42 18.42 -8.43
CA ASP A 87 -11.12 18.45 -9.87
C ASP A 87 -10.14 19.56 -10.29
N ILE A 88 -9.99 20.61 -9.46
CA ILE A 88 -9.09 21.74 -9.73
C ILE A 88 -7.90 21.79 -8.76
N CYS A 89 -7.94 21.01 -7.67
CA CYS A 89 -6.84 20.93 -6.73
C CYS A 89 -5.68 20.12 -7.34
N VAL A 90 -4.54 20.78 -7.52
CA VAL A 90 -3.30 20.16 -8.02
C VAL A 90 -2.40 19.62 -6.91
N GLY A 91 -2.79 19.77 -5.64
CA GLY A 91 -2.01 19.28 -4.51
C GLY A 91 -0.74 20.08 -4.21
N CYS A 92 -0.69 21.39 -4.49
CA CYS A 92 0.51 22.20 -4.26
C CYS A 92 0.85 22.45 -2.78
N GLY A 93 -0.13 22.30 -1.86
CA GLY A 93 0.10 22.43 -0.42
C GLY A 93 0.17 23.87 0.13
N GLU A 94 0.05 24.92 -0.68
CA GLU A 94 0.08 26.32 -0.18
C GLU A 94 -0.94 26.58 0.94
N CYS A 95 -2.15 26.04 0.78
CA CYS A 95 -3.20 26.12 1.79
C CYS A 95 -2.90 25.36 3.10
N VAL A 96 -2.08 24.31 3.03
CA VAL A 96 -1.63 23.52 4.18
C VAL A 96 -0.64 24.33 5.01
N GLY A 97 0.31 25.02 4.37
CA GLY A 97 1.34 25.81 5.04
C GLY A 97 0.80 26.99 5.87
N VAL A 98 -0.41 27.47 5.58
CA VAL A 98 -1.07 28.56 6.32
C VAL A 98 -2.16 28.09 7.28
N CYS A 99 -2.43 26.78 7.36
CA CYS A 99 -3.48 26.24 8.20
C CYS A 99 -3.04 26.19 9.67
N PRO A 100 -3.59 27.03 10.57
CA PRO A 100 -3.06 27.14 11.93
C PRO A 100 -3.36 25.93 12.82
N THR A 101 -4.37 25.14 12.47
CA THR A 101 -4.80 23.96 13.24
C THR A 101 -4.36 22.64 12.63
N GLY A 102 -3.81 22.65 11.41
CA GLY A 102 -3.51 21.42 10.68
C GLY A 102 -4.74 20.73 10.08
N ALA A 103 -5.90 21.41 10.01
CA ALA A 103 -7.11 20.90 9.36
C ALA A 103 -6.94 20.59 7.85
N LEU A 104 -5.93 21.17 7.19
CA LEU A 104 -5.54 20.78 5.84
C LEU A 104 -4.21 20.04 5.91
N ILE A 105 -4.15 18.86 5.29
CA ILE A 105 -2.99 17.97 5.38
C ILE A 105 -2.54 17.59 3.97
N LEU A 106 -1.28 17.82 3.63
CA LEU A 106 -0.73 17.34 2.37
C LEU A 106 -0.35 15.86 2.50
N LYS A 107 -0.89 15.01 1.63
CA LYS A 107 -0.51 13.59 1.51
C LYS A 107 0.16 13.35 0.17
N GLY A 108 1.45 13.07 0.23
CA GLY A 108 2.33 12.90 -0.91
C GLY A 108 3.30 14.06 -1.03
N GLU A 109 4.58 13.80 -0.80
CA GLU A 109 5.66 14.75 -0.98
C GLU A 109 6.67 14.17 -1.95
N VAL A 110 7.15 14.99 -2.88
CA VAL A 110 8.23 14.60 -3.78
C VAL A 110 9.51 14.51 -2.97
N SER A 111 10.00 13.29 -2.77
CA SER A 111 11.22 12.99 -2.02
C SER A 111 12.26 12.37 -2.94
N THR A 112 13.52 12.74 -2.72
CA THR A 112 14.67 12.07 -3.33
C THR A 112 15.02 10.80 -2.56
N VAL A 113 15.69 9.85 -3.22
CA VAL A 113 16.24 8.66 -2.55
C VAL A 113 17.13 9.05 -1.37
N GLU A 114 17.94 10.10 -1.51
CA GLU A 114 18.78 10.63 -0.44
C GLU A 114 17.98 11.04 0.82
N GLU A 115 16.86 11.75 0.63
CA GLU A 115 16.01 12.21 1.72
C GLU A 115 15.33 11.05 2.44
N VAL A 116 14.81 10.07 1.70
CA VAL A 116 14.18 8.88 2.28
C VAL A 116 15.21 8.06 3.05
N ILE A 117 16.40 7.81 2.47
CA ILE A 117 17.48 7.08 3.15
C ILE A 117 17.90 7.79 4.45
N ARG A 118 17.93 9.13 4.46
CA ARG A 118 18.22 9.91 5.68
C ARG A 118 17.19 9.66 6.78
N GLN A 119 15.91 9.51 6.44
CA GLN A 119 14.87 9.15 7.40
C GLN A 119 15.04 7.71 7.89
N LEU A 120 15.23 6.76 6.98
CA LEU A 120 15.40 5.33 7.29
C LEU A 120 16.61 5.06 8.18
N LYS A 121 17.70 5.83 8.03
CA LYS A 121 18.89 5.71 8.89
C LYS A 121 18.59 5.85 10.37
N LYS A 122 17.55 6.60 10.75
CA LYS A 122 17.12 6.80 12.13
C LYS A 122 16.68 5.50 12.82
N ASP A 123 16.36 4.46 12.06
CA ASP A 123 15.90 3.15 12.55
C ASP A 123 16.94 2.03 12.45
N THR A 124 18.17 2.33 12.02
CA THR A 124 19.20 1.31 11.75
C THR A 124 19.45 0.34 12.91
N VAL A 125 19.43 0.84 14.15
CA VAL A 125 19.62 0.00 15.35
C VAL A 125 18.51 -1.04 15.50
N MET A 126 17.27 -0.65 15.18
CA MET A 126 16.10 -1.52 15.26
C MET A 126 16.17 -2.64 14.20
N TYR A 127 16.55 -2.30 12.97
CA TYR A 127 16.71 -3.30 11.90
C TYR A 127 17.71 -4.38 12.32
N ARG A 128 18.88 -3.97 12.84
CA ARG A 128 19.95 -4.89 13.28
C ARG A 128 19.52 -5.79 14.43
N LYS A 129 18.79 -5.24 15.42
CA LYS A 129 18.37 -6.01 16.60
C LYS A 129 17.25 -7.01 16.31
N SER A 130 16.34 -6.66 15.41
CA SER A 130 15.16 -7.48 15.11
C SER A 130 15.34 -8.40 13.91
N GLY A 131 16.40 -8.23 13.12
CA GLY A 131 16.53 -8.87 11.80
C GLY A 131 15.58 -8.29 10.74
N GLY A 132 14.90 -7.18 11.05
CA GLY A 132 13.98 -6.49 10.15
C GLY A 132 14.70 -5.53 9.20
N GLY A 133 13.97 -4.51 8.74
CA GLY A 133 14.47 -3.61 7.72
C GLY A 133 13.42 -2.66 7.19
N ILE A 134 13.29 -2.57 5.87
CA ILE A 134 12.36 -1.64 5.23
C ILE A 134 11.32 -2.36 4.40
N THR A 135 10.12 -1.81 4.30
CA THR A 135 9.07 -2.31 3.40
C THR A 135 8.62 -1.18 2.49
N LEU A 136 8.59 -1.41 1.18
CA LEU A 136 7.88 -0.51 0.27
C LEU A 136 6.40 -0.92 0.22
N SER A 137 5.50 0.02 0.42
CA SER A 137 4.05 -0.19 0.41
C SER A 137 3.33 1.06 -0.09
N GLY A 138 2.02 1.20 0.15
CA GLY A 138 1.25 2.43 -0.03
C GLY A 138 0.12 2.26 -1.01
N GLY A 139 0.35 2.73 -2.22
CA GLY A 139 -0.45 2.36 -3.38
C GLY A 139 0.11 1.05 -3.95
N GLU A 140 0.70 1.14 -5.13
CA GLU A 140 1.41 0.06 -5.79
C GLU A 140 2.85 0.52 -6.05
N PRO A 141 3.86 0.00 -5.33
CA PRO A 141 5.25 0.42 -5.52
C PRO A 141 5.76 0.24 -6.96
N LEU A 142 5.21 -0.72 -7.73
CA LEU A 142 5.55 -0.92 -9.14
C LEU A 142 5.12 0.24 -10.06
N VAL A 143 4.26 1.16 -9.61
CA VAL A 143 3.91 2.39 -10.35
C VAL A 143 5.07 3.38 -10.39
N GLN A 144 5.89 3.42 -9.35
CA GLN A 144 7.05 4.30 -9.23
C GLN A 144 8.34 3.49 -9.26
N TRP A 145 8.43 2.53 -10.19
CA TRP A 145 9.46 1.50 -10.18
C TRP A 145 10.88 2.05 -10.35
N GLU A 146 11.10 3.15 -11.07
CA GLU A 146 12.43 3.76 -11.19
C GLU A 146 12.91 4.27 -9.82
N PHE A 147 12.05 4.98 -9.09
CA PHE A 147 12.36 5.46 -7.75
C PHE A 147 12.51 4.31 -6.76
N ALA A 148 11.59 3.34 -6.78
CA ALA A 148 11.62 2.17 -5.92
C ALA A 148 12.91 1.37 -6.10
N THR A 149 13.34 1.16 -7.35
CA THR A 149 14.58 0.46 -7.69
C THR A 149 15.80 1.15 -7.08
N GLU A 150 15.93 2.46 -7.27
CA GLU A 150 17.07 3.22 -6.75
C GLU A 150 17.07 3.30 -5.22
N LEU A 151 15.90 3.42 -4.60
CA LEU A 151 15.75 3.36 -3.15
C LEU A 151 16.16 1.99 -2.59
N LEU A 152 15.72 0.89 -3.21
CA LEU A 152 16.06 -0.47 -2.79
C LEU A 152 17.56 -0.75 -2.94
N LYS A 153 18.18 -0.34 -4.05
CA LYS A 153 19.65 -0.40 -4.21
C LYS A 153 20.37 0.34 -3.08
N ALA A 154 19.90 1.54 -2.73
CA ALA A 154 20.45 2.32 -1.64
C ALA A 154 20.30 1.62 -0.28
N CYS A 155 19.12 1.05 0.01
CA CYS A 155 18.88 0.26 1.23
C CYS A 155 19.79 -0.97 1.30
N LYS A 156 19.97 -1.69 0.18
CA LYS A 156 20.88 -2.83 0.08
C LYS A 156 22.34 -2.46 0.30
N ALA A 157 22.77 -1.31 -0.19
CA ALA A 157 24.12 -0.80 0.07
C ALA A 157 24.36 -0.50 1.56
N GLN A 158 23.32 -0.27 2.36
CA GLN A 158 23.42 -0.17 3.82
C GLN A 158 23.38 -1.52 4.54
N GLY A 159 23.18 -2.62 3.81
CA GLY A 159 23.01 -3.96 4.37
C GLY A 159 21.65 -4.19 5.03
N TRP A 160 20.62 -3.40 4.70
CA TRP A 160 19.28 -3.56 5.27
C TRP A 160 18.48 -4.63 4.53
N ASN A 161 17.68 -5.39 5.27
CA ASN A 161 16.70 -6.29 4.70
C ASN A 161 15.58 -5.48 4.01
N THR A 162 15.11 -5.96 2.87
CA THR A 162 14.12 -5.25 2.05
C THR A 162 12.89 -6.12 1.81
N ALA A 163 11.71 -5.53 1.93
CA ALA A 163 10.45 -6.14 1.61
C ALA A 163 9.61 -5.22 0.73
N ILE A 164 8.62 -5.79 0.05
CA ILE A 164 7.65 -5.06 -0.75
C ILE A 164 6.26 -5.64 -0.50
N GLU A 165 5.29 -4.77 -0.27
CA GLU A 165 3.87 -5.09 -0.42
C GLU A 165 3.42 -4.64 -1.80
N THR A 166 2.93 -5.57 -2.60
CA THR A 166 2.53 -5.30 -3.98
C THR A 166 1.28 -6.07 -4.34
N THR A 167 0.47 -5.46 -5.20
CA THR A 167 -0.69 -6.08 -5.84
C THR A 167 -0.28 -6.94 -7.04
N GLY A 168 0.98 -6.89 -7.45
CA GLY A 168 1.49 -7.54 -8.65
C GLY A 168 1.07 -6.84 -9.95
N TYR A 169 0.40 -5.69 -9.88
CA TYR A 169 -0.03 -4.93 -11.06
C TYR A 169 1.07 -3.97 -11.51
N GLY A 170 1.87 -4.38 -12.49
CA GLY A 170 2.96 -3.60 -13.05
C GLY A 170 3.42 -4.14 -14.40
N SER A 171 4.28 -3.40 -15.10
CA SER A 171 4.94 -3.90 -16.32
C SER A 171 5.98 -4.96 -15.97
N SER A 172 6.34 -5.81 -16.94
CA SER A 172 7.46 -6.74 -16.77
C SER A 172 8.76 -6.01 -16.42
N GLU A 173 9.02 -4.86 -17.06
CA GLU A 173 10.21 -4.03 -16.78
C GLU A 173 10.25 -3.54 -15.33
N ALA A 174 9.11 -3.12 -14.76
CA ALA A 174 9.02 -2.72 -13.37
C ALA A 174 9.35 -3.88 -12.43
N ILE A 175 8.80 -5.07 -12.71
CA ILE A 175 9.02 -6.29 -11.93
C ILE A 175 10.51 -6.71 -11.98
N GLU A 176 11.07 -6.80 -13.18
CA GLU A 176 12.47 -7.17 -13.42
C GLU A 176 13.45 -6.17 -12.81
N SER A 177 13.07 -4.89 -12.72
CA SER A 177 13.89 -3.86 -12.10
C SER A 177 13.84 -3.89 -10.57
N VAL A 178 12.66 -4.11 -9.98
CA VAL A 178 12.40 -3.97 -8.54
C VAL A 178 12.68 -5.26 -7.77
N ILE A 179 12.11 -6.38 -8.21
CA ILE A 179 12.08 -7.64 -7.43
C ILE A 179 13.47 -8.19 -7.10
N PRO A 180 14.51 -8.11 -7.95
CA PRO A 180 15.85 -8.59 -7.60
C PRO A 180 16.48 -7.93 -6.36
N TRP A 181 15.99 -6.73 -5.97
CA TRP A 181 16.46 -6.01 -4.80
C TRP A 181 15.62 -6.27 -3.54
N ILE A 182 14.68 -7.21 -3.60
CA ILE A 182 13.77 -7.59 -2.51
C ILE A 182 14.21 -8.91 -1.86
N ASP A 183 14.13 -8.98 -0.53
CA ASP A 183 14.28 -10.25 0.20
C ASP A 183 12.96 -10.94 0.48
N TYR A 184 11.91 -10.16 0.75
CA TYR A 184 10.56 -10.65 1.03
C TYR A 184 9.50 -9.95 0.17
N VAL A 185 8.80 -10.71 -0.65
CA VAL A 185 7.64 -10.23 -1.40
C VAL A 185 6.38 -10.60 -0.64
N LEU A 186 5.58 -9.59 -0.32
CA LEU A 186 4.25 -9.70 0.26
C LEU A 186 3.25 -9.41 -0.86
N LEU A 187 2.78 -10.47 -1.51
CA LEU A 187 2.02 -10.39 -2.75
C LEU A 187 0.52 -10.57 -2.49
N ASP A 188 -0.27 -9.54 -2.78
CA ASP A 188 -1.71 -9.60 -2.57
C ASP A 188 -2.41 -10.53 -3.58
N CYS A 189 -3.22 -11.47 -3.08
CA CYS A 189 -4.20 -12.21 -3.85
C CYS A 189 -5.62 -11.83 -3.38
N LYS A 190 -6.24 -10.88 -4.08
CA LYS A 190 -7.52 -10.28 -3.66
C LYS A 190 -8.75 -11.11 -4.07
N SER A 191 -8.74 -11.71 -5.26
CA SER A 191 -9.77 -12.67 -5.69
C SER A 191 -9.27 -13.43 -6.92
N ARG A 192 -9.66 -14.70 -7.05
CA ARG A 192 -9.41 -15.51 -8.24
C ARG A 192 -10.56 -15.47 -9.26
N ASP A 193 -11.70 -14.88 -8.91
CA ASP A 193 -12.79 -14.63 -9.85
C ASP A 193 -12.61 -13.28 -10.54
N THR A 194 -12.49 -13.30 -11.87
CA THR A 194 -12.27 -12.09 -12.69
C THR A 194 -13.41 -11.08 -12.59
N ASN A 195 -14.67 -11.52 -12.46
CA ASN A 195 -15.83 -10.64 -12.36
C ASN A 195 -15.86 -9.97 -10.98
N VAL A 196 -15.57 -10.73 -9.92
CA VAL A 196 -15.42 -10.19 -8.56
C VAL A 196 -14.28 -9.17 -8.52
N HIS A 197 -13.13 -9.48 -9.13
CA HIS A 197 -11.99 -8.57 -9.18
C HIS A 197 -12.34 -7.27 -9.92
N LYS A 198 -12.96 -7.35 -11.10
CA LYS A 198 -13.41 -6.14 -11.83
C LYS A 198 -14.38 -5.31 -10.99
N LYS A 199 -15.36 -5.94 -10.35
CA LYS A 199 -16.40 -5.27 -9.57
C LYS A 199 -15.84 -4.57 -8.31
N TYR A 200 -15.01 -5.24 -7.54
CA TYR A 200 -14.60 -4.74 -6.21
C TYR A 200 -13.18 -4.19 -6.16
N VAL A 201 -12.32 -4.51 -7.13
CA VAL A 201 -10.93 -4.07 -7.22
C VAL A 201 -10.69 -3.11 -8.38
N GLY A 202 -11.57 -3.10 -9.39
CA GLY A 202 -11.59 -2.12 -10.48
C GLY A 202 -10.82 -2.53 -11.74
N VAL A 203 -10.16 -3.69 -11.73
CA VAL A 203 -9.42 -4.27 -12.87
C VAL A 203 -9.67 -5.78 -12.92
N ASP A 204 -9.34 -6.48 -14.00
CA ASP A 204 -9.24 -7.94 -13.95
C ASP A 204 -7.98 -8.41 -13.20
N ASN A 205 -7.88 -9.72 -12.97
CA ASN A 205 -6.77 -10.35 -12.27
C ASN A 205 -5.85 -11.16 -13.21
N GLU A 206 -5.98 -11.03 -14.54
CA GLU A 206 -5.22 -11.84 -15.49
C GLU A 206 -3.75 -11.41 -15.51
N LEU A 207 -3.50 -10.10 -15.67
CA LEU A 207 -2.15 -9.54 -15.59
C LEU A 207 -1.50 -9.82 -14.23
N ILE A 208 -2.25 -9.63 -13.15
CA ILE A 208 -1.78 -9.90 -11.78
C ILE A 208 -1.39 -11.37 -11.63
N GLY A 209 -2.21 -12.30 -12.14
CA GLY A 209 -1.93 -13.73 -12.09
C GLY A 209 -0.64 -14.08 -12.85
N LYS A 210 -0.47 -13.56 -14.08
CA LYS A 210 0.77 -13.73 -14.85
C LYS A 210 1.98 -13.16 -14.12
N ASN A 211 1.85 -11.95 -13.59
CA ASN A 211 2.92 -11.28 -12.87
C ASN A 211 3.26 -11.97 -11.55
N SER A 212 2.29 -12.60 -10.88
CA SER A 212 2.53 -13.36 -9.65
C SER A 212 3.45 -14.55 -9.89
N VAL A 213 3.29 -15.26 -11.01
CA VAL A 213 4.22 -16.33 -11.41
C VAL A 213 5.62 -15.76 -11.60
N HIS A 214 5.76 -14.69 -12.38
CA HIS A 214 7.04 -14.06 -12.65
C HIS A 214 7.72 -13.51 -11.38
N ILE A 215 6.94 -12.89 -10.49
CA ILE A 215 7.41 -12.37 -9.20
C ILE A 215 7.85 -13.52 -8.30
N ALA A 216 7.13 -14.65 -8.28
CA ALA A 216 7.52 -15.81 -7.49
C ALA A 216 8.81 -16.47 -8.00
N GLU A 217 9.05 -16.46 -9.31
CA GLU A 217 10.29 -16.97 -9.93
C GLU A 217 11.51 -16.08 -9.63
N LEU A 218 11.34 -14.75 -9.63
CA LEU A 218 12.42 -13.79 -9.35
C LEU A 218 12.63 -13.53 -7.85
N GLY A 219 11.56 -13.61 -7.07
CA GLY A 219 11.53 -13.32 -5.65
C GLY A 219 12.23 -14.40 -4.84
N LYS A 220 12.96 -13.99 -3.80
CA LYS A 220 13.66 -14.94 -2.92
C LYS A 220 12.70 -15.65 -1.97
N ASN A 221 11.81 -14.89 -1.35
CA ASN A 221 10.80 -15.38 -0.43
C ASN A 221 9.49 -14.66 -0.73
N THR A 222 8.52 -15.37 -1.30
CA THR A 222 7.22 -14.82 -1.66
C THR A 222 6.16 -15.37 -0.73
N ILE A 223 5.40 -14.47 -0.12
CA ILE A 223 4.29 -14.77 0.78
C ILE A 223 3.03 -14.21 0.14
N ILE A 224 2.00 -15.04 -0.01
CA ILE A 224 0.72 -14.57 -0.51
C ILE A 224 -0.07 -13.95 0.62
N ARG A 225 -0.61 -12.75 0.42
CA ARG A 225 -1.49 -12.06 1.36
C ARG A 225 -2.91 -12.04 0.82
N VAL A 226 -3.87 -12.46 1.63
CA VAL A 226 -5.29 -12.54 1.26
C VAL A 226 -6.11 -11.61 2.14
N PRO A 227 -6.37 -10.36 1.70
CA PRO A 227 -7.43 -9.54 2.30
C PRO A 227 -8.74 -10.30 2.23
N THR A 228 -9.30 -10.66 3.37
CA THR A 228 -10.46 -11.55 3.49
C THR A 228 -11.68 -10.71 3.81
N ILE A 229 -12.54 -10.54 2.81
CA ILE A 229 -13.61 -9.53 2.79
C ILE A 229 -14.98 -10.22 2.73
N PRO A 230 -15.85 -10.03 3.73
CA PRO A 230 -17.19 -10.61 3.74
C PRO A 230 -18.01 -10.25 2.50
N GLY A 231 -18.67 -11.24 1.90
CA GLY A 231 -19.49 -11.05 0.71
C GLY A 231 -18.70 -10.77 -0.59
N VAL A 232 -17.37 -10.87 -0.56
CA VAL A 232 -16.50 -10.66 -1.73
C VAL A 232 -15.63 -11.88 -2.01
N ASN A 233 -14.80 -12.30 -1.05
CA ASN A 233 -13.84 -13.40 -1.23
C ASN A 233 -13.62 -14.23 0.05
N ALA A 234 -14.58 -14.18 0.98
CA ALA A 234 -14.53 -14.86 2.26
C ALA A 234 -15.46 -16.09 2.26
N THR A 235 -15.19 -17.03 1.35
CA THR A 235 -15.89 -18.33 1.28
C THR A 235 -14.89 -19.47 1.14
N GLU A 236 -15.28 -20.70 1.52
CA GLU A 236 -14.40 -21.86 1.35
C GLU A 236 -13.97 -22.05 -0.11
N GLU A 237 -14.89 -21.84 -1.05
CA GLU A 237 -14.63 -21.97 -2.49
C GLU A 237 -13.59 -20.95 -2.97
N ASP A 238 -13.65 -19.70 -2.47
CA ASP A 238 -12.65 -18.69 -2.78
C ASP A 238 -11.26 -19.13 -2.29
N PHE A 239 -11.18 -19.66 -1.06
CA PHE A 239 -9.92 -20.11 -0.49
C PHE A 239 -9.35 -21.37 -1.16
N ARG A 240 -10.19 -22.29 -1.64
CA ARG A 240 -9.76 -23.42 -2.48
C ARG A 240 -9.11 -22.92 -3.78
N LYS A 241 -9.76 -21.97 -4.48
CA LYS A 241 -9.19 -21.34 -5.69
C LYS A 241 -7.89 -20.60 -5.43
N ILE A 242 -7.79 -19.90 -4.29
CA ILE A 242 -6.56 -19.22 -3.89
C ILE A 242 -5.45 -20.23 -3.61
N ALA A 243 -5.74 -21.33 -2.92
CA ALA A 243 -4.78 -22.39 -2.65
C ALA A 243 -4.26 -23.04 -3.94
N GLU A 244 -5.16 -23.36 -4.87
CA GLU A 244 -4.83 -23.91 -6.19
C GLU A 244 -3.93 -22.96 -6.98
N PHE A 245 -4.24 -21.66 -6.97
CA PHE A 245 -3.39 -20.66 -7.59
C PHE A 245 -2.02 -20.57 -6.91
N ALA A 246 -1.97 -20.49 -5.58
CA ALA A 246 -0.72 -20.41 -4.84
C ALA A 246 0.19 -21.63 -5.08
N LYS A 247 -0.38 -22.82 -5.35
CA LYS A 247 0.38 -24.03 -5.70
C LYS A 247 1.13 -23.92 -7.02
N THR A 248 0.69 -23.04 -7.92
CA THR A 248 1.38 -22.80 -9.19
C THR A 248 2.60 -21.89 -9.05
N LEU A 249 2.78 -21.25 -7.89
CA LEU A 249 3.84 -20.27 -7.65
C LEU A 249 5.07 -20.95 -7.05
N SER A 250 6.20 -20.86 -7.74
CA SER A 250 7.47 -21.44 -7.29
C SER A 250 7.93 -20.82 -5.96
N GLY A 251 8.35 -21.66 -5.01
CA GLY A 251 8.92 -21.20 -3.74
C GLY A 251 7.92 -20.59 -2.74
N VAL A 252 6.62 -20.57 -3.04
CA VAL A 252 5.58 -20.10 -2.12
C VAL A 252 5.14 -21.25 -1.21
N ASP A 253 5.39 -21.13 0.09
CA ASP A 253 4.96 -22.08 1.11
C ASP A 253 4.06 -21.47 2.19
N THR A 254 3.89 -20.14 2.18
CA THR A 254 3.24 -19.38 3.26
C THR A 254 2.16 -18.45 2.71
N ILE A 255 0.99 -18.44 3.36
CA ILE A 255 -0.13 -17.57 3.05
C ILE A 255 -0.59 -16.83 4.32
N HIS A 256 -0.71 -15.51 4.22
CA HIS A 256 -1.28 -14.66 5.26
C HIS A 256 -2.75 -14.39 4.98
N ILE A 257 -3.62 -14.69 5.94
CA ILE A 257 -5.03 -14.35 5.91
C ILE A 257 -5.19 -13.03 6.65
N LEU A 258 -5.75 -12.02 6.00
CA LEU A 258 -5.92 -10.69 6.58
C LEU A 258 -7.41 -10.41 6.78
N PRO A 259 -7.94 -10.60 8.01
CA PRO A 259 -9.34 -10.29 8.32
C PRO A 259 -9.66 -8.83 7.99
N TYR A 260 -10.82 -8.61 7.36
CA TYR A 260 -11.29 -7.27 7.04
C TYR A 260 -11.49 -6.40 8.29
N HIS A 261 -10.97 -5.18 8.23
CA HIS A 261 -11.17 -4.12 9.22
C HIS A 261 -11.53 -2.79 8.52
N ARG A 262 -12.12 -1.85 9.26
CA ARG A 262 -12.55 -0.53 8.76
C ARG A 262 -11.58 0.62 9.05
N TYR A 263 -10.32 0.31 9.38
CA TYR A 263 -9.31 1.32 9.76
C TYR A 263 -9.10 2.44 8.72
N GLY A 264 -9.35 2.18 7.43
CA GLY A 264 -9.24 3.17 6.37
C GLY A 264 -10.41 4.16 6.25
N GLU A 265 -11.55 3.91 6.89
CA GLU A 265 -12.80 4.64 6.65
C GLU A 265 -12.67 6.14 6.88
N ASN A 266 -11.98 6.55 7.95
CA ASN A 266 -11.78 7.98 8.25
C ASN A 266 -11.06 8.72 7.11
N LYS A 267 -10.16 8.06 6.38
CA LYS A 267 -9.41 8.68 5.28
C LYS A 267 -10.30 9.01 4.08
N TYR A 268 -11.37 8.25 3.86
CA TYR A 268 -12.37 8.60 2.84
C TYR A 268 -13.09 9.89 3.20
N LYS A 269 -13.49 10.06 4.47
CA LYS A 269 -14.09 11.29 4.98
C LYS A 269 -13.15 12.50 4.80
N LEU A 270 -11.86 12.34 5.11
CA LEU A 270 -10.85 13.40 4.91
C LEU A 270 -10.64 13.78 3.43
N LEU A 271 -10.98 12.86 2.52
CA LEU A 271 -10.94 13.07 1.07
C LEU A 271 -12.26 13.54 0.48
N ASP A 272 -13.29 13.77 1.31
CA ASP A 272 -14.66 14.06 0.87
C ASP A 272 -15.21 12.97 -0.06
N ARG A 273 -15.08 11.71 0.38
CA ARG A 273 -15.56 10.52 -0.33
C ARG A 273 -16.36 9.64 0.60
N ASP A 274 -17.37 8.97 0.05
CA ASP A 274 -18.06 7.89 0.74
C ASP A 274 -17.20 6.63 0.82
N TYR A 275 -17.26 5.93 1.95
CA TYR A 275 -16.58 4.64 2.10
C TYR A 275 -17.38 3.54 1.38
N PRO A 276 -16.84 2.89 0.33
CA PRO A 276 -17.62 2.01 -0.54
C PRO A 276 -18.18 0.75 0.13
N MET A 277 -17.52 0.28 1.20
CA MET A 277 -17.93 -0.94 1.91
C MET A 277 -19.09 -0.71 2.89
N GLY A 278 -19.54 0.53 3.06
CA GLY A 278 -20.67 0.87 3.91
C GLY A 278 -20.55 0.29 5.32
N GLN A 279 -21.55 -0.51 5.72
CA GLN A 279 -21.63 -1.11 7.06
C GLN A 279 -21.25 -2.60 7.10
N ILE A 280 -20.43 -3.07 6.14
CA ILE A 280 -19.92 -4.45 6.19
C ILE A 280 -19.19 -4.69 7.52
N LYS A 281 -19.52 -5.82 8.16
CA LYS A 281 -18.97 -6.21 9.46
C LYS A 281 -17.49 -6.56 9.32
N GLU A 282 -16.68 -6.12 10.28
CA GLU A 282 -15.30 -6.57 10.43
C GLU A 282 -15.24 -8.07 10.72
N LEU A 283 -14.12 -8.69 10.36
CA LEU A 283 -13.82 -10.07 10.69
C LEU A 283 -12.80 -10.13 11.84
N HIS A 284 -13.04 -11.02 12.78
CA HIS A 284 -12.08 -11.38 13.83
C HIS A 284 -11.30 -12.63 13.41
N ALA A 285 -10.25 -12.97 14.15
CA ALA A 285 -9.42 -14.14 13.85
C ALA A 285 -10.24 -15.44 13.81
N GLU A 286 -11.18 -15.59 14.74
CA GLU A 286 -12.08 -16.75 14.82
C GLU A 286 -12.95 -16.92 13.57
N ASP A 287 -13.35 -15.81 12.92
CA ASP A 287 -14.21 -15.85 11.73
C ASP A 287 -13.49 -16.41 10.49
N VAL A 288 -12.15 -16.43 10.50
CA VAL A 288 -11.33 -16.85 9.35
C VAL A 288 -10.53 -18.14 9.61
N GLU A 289 -10.65 -18.74 10.79
CA GLU A 289 -9.91 -19.97 11.14
C GLU A 289 -10.24 -21.12 10.18
N ILE A 290 -11.50 -21.22 9.74
CA ILE A 290 -11.93 -22.19 8.73
C ILE A 290 -11.15 -22.07 7.42
N PHE A 291 -10.77 -20.86 7.02
CA PHE A 291 -10.00 -20.64 5.80
C PHE A 291 -8.54 -21.05 5.98
N LYS A 292 -7.99 -20.85 7.19
CA LYS A 292 -6.67 -21.35 7.56
C LYS A 292 -6.62 -22.87 7.46
N ASP A 293 -7.61 -23.58 8.00
CA ASP A 293 -7.68 -25.05 7.92
C ASP A 293 -7.70 -25.54 6.45
N ILE A 294 -8.42 -24.85 5.56
CA ILE A 294 -8.46 -25.18 4.13
C ILE A 294 -7.07 -25.02 3.50
N LEU A 295 -6.40 -23.90 3.74
CA LEU A 295 -5.07 -23.65 3.15
C LEU A 295 -4.01 -24.63 3.70
N GLU A 296 -4.10 -25.00 4.98
CA GLU A 296 -3.22 -25.99 5.60
C GLU A 296 -3.43 -27.39 5.02
N GLN A 297 -4.65 -27.77 4.63
CA GLN A 297 -4.91 -29.02 3.91
C GLN A 297 -4.24 -29.06 2.53
N TYR A 298 -4.06 -27.90 1.89
CA TYR A 298 -3.25 -27.78 0.67
C TYR A 298 -1.74 -27.75 0.98
N GLY A 299 -1.33 -27.79 2.24
CA GLY A 299 0.08 -27.85 2.66
C GLY A 299 0.78 -26.50 2.72
N PHE A 300 0.04 -25.39 2.89
CA PHE A 300 0.62 -24.08 3.16
C PHE A 300 0.73 -23.81 4.66
N LYS A 301 1.78 -23.10 5.06
CA LYS A 301 1.85 -22.46 6.38
C LYS A 301 0.94 -21.24 6.37
N CYS A 302 0.08 -21.09 7.37
CA CYS A 302 -0.93 -20.05 7.39
C CYS A 302 -0.82 -19.19 8.63
N LEU A 303 -0.89 -17.86 8.44
CA LEU A 303 -0.82 -16.87 9.51
C LEU A 303 -2.01 -15.91 9.39
N ILE A 304 -2.73 -15.67 10.48
CA ILE A 304 -3.83 -14.70 10.53
C ILE A 304 -3.28 -13.36 11.02
N GLY A 305 -3.56 -12.27 10.29
CA GLY A 305 -3.07 -10.92 10.57
C GLY A 305 -1.71 -10.60 9.93
N GLY A 306 -0.97 -11.63 9.55
CA GLY A 306 0.34 -11.57 8.93
C GLY A 306 1.50 -11.32 9.89
#